data_AF-A0A534UPB0-F1
#
_entry.id   AF-A0A534UPB0-F1
#
_cell.length_a   1.000
_cell.length_b   1.000
_cell.length_c   1.000
_cell.angle_alpha   90.00
_cell.angle_beta   90.00
_cell.angle_gamma   90.00
#
_symmetry.space_group_name_H-M   'P 1'
#
loop_
_entity.id
_entity.type
_entity.pdbx_description
1 polymer ?
#
loop_
_entity_poly.entity_id
_entity_poly.type
_entity_poly.pdbx_seq_one_letter_code
_entity_poly.pdbx_strand_id
1 'polypeptide(L)'
;MIVAIGVDVCDVARIRRALEGPTGARFRARVFTAAEQAYCEARGRARFASYAARFAAKEAAMKALGTGWSAGVSWQDFEVVRADGEPPHLLLHGRAAELARERRMVRWLVALSHERTGAVASVVVDDASGVRAAAGVAAAGRRGGGGGGSGRPRPRARR
;
A
#
# COMPACT_ATOMS: atom_id res chain seq x y z
N MET A 1 5.77 10.77 -14.56
CA MET A 1 6.77 11.16 -13.58
C MET A 1 6.17 10.96 -12.21
N ILE A 2 7.04 10.84 -11.19
CA ILE A 2 6.61 10.90 -9.80
C ILE A 2 6.19 12.34 -9.51
N VAL A 3 4.98 12.53 -8.98
CA VAL A 3 4.41 13.85 -8.67
C VAL A 3 4.28 14.10 -7.17
N ALA A 4 4.28 13.05 -6.36
CA ALA A 4 4.28 13.18 -4.90
C ALA A 4 4.83 11.93 -4.22
N ILE A 5 5.30 12.14 -2.98
CA ILE A 5 5.70 11.07 -2.07
C ILE A 5 5.14 11.35 -0.68
N GLY A 6 4.91 10.30 0.09
CA GLY A 6 4.53 10.39 1.49
C GLY A 6 5.13 9.25 2.29
N VAL A 7 5.51 9.54 3.53
CA VAL A 7 6.04 8.56 4.48
C VAL A 7 5.48 8.82 5.86
N ASP A 8 5.16 7.77 6.59
CA ASP A 8 4.74 7.87 7.98
C ASP A 8 5.21 6.67 8.80
N VAL A 9 5.44 6.92 10.08
CA VAL A 9 5.82 5.91 11.07
C VAL A 9 4.82 5.95 12.21
N CYS A 10 4.36 4.79 12.64
CA CYS A 10 3.35 4.63 13.67
C CYS A 10 3.83 3.69 14.78
N ASP A 11 3.70 4.13 16.03
CA ASP A 11 3.92 3.29 17.21
C ASP A 11 2.74 2.30 17.39
N VAL A 12 3.06 1.01 17.37
CA VAL A 12 2.08 -0.07 17.55
C VAL A 12 1.41 0.01 18.92
N ALA A 13 2.16 0.40 19.97
CA ALA A 13 1.61 0.54 21.31
C ALA A 13 0.61 1.69 21.40
N ARG A 14 0.84 2.80 20.66
CA ARG A 14 -0.12 3.92 20.57
C ARG A 14 -1.44 3.48 19.94
N ILE A 15 -1.38 2.72 18.85
CA ILE A 15 -2.57 2.21 18.16
C ILE A 15 -3.32 1.22 19.02
N ARG A 16 -2.62 0.31 19.71
CA ARG A 16 -3.24 -0.59 20.67
C ARG A 16 -3.98 0.18 21.76
N ARG A 17 -3.34 1.15 22.42
CA ARG A 17 -4.00 1.99 23.44
C ARG A 17 -5.21 2.73 22.90
N ALA A 18 -5.14 3.24 21.68
CA ALA A 18 -6.26 3.94 21.04
C ALA A 18 -7.44 3.00 20.76
N LEU A 19 -7.18 1.76 20.34
CA LEU A 19 -8.22 0.77 20.02
C LEU A 19 -8.83 0.10 21.25
N GLU A 20 -8.05 -0.10 22.31
CA GLU A 20 -8.51 -0.74 23.55
C GLU A 20 -9.06 0.27 24.58
N GLY A 21 -8.78 1.56 24.39
CA GLY A 21 -9.25 2.62 25.27
C GLY A 21 -10.76 2.87 25.19
N PRO A 22 -11.31 3.74 26.06
CA PRO A 22 -12.76 3.99 26.17
C PRO A 22 -13.42 4.45 24.86
N THR A 23 -12.67 5.12 23.99
CA THR A 23 -13.14 5.62 22.68
C THR A 23 -12.75 4.74 21.51
N GLY A 24 -12.23 3.53 21.78
CA GLY A 24 -11.64 2.65 20.78
C GLY A 24 -12.58 2.24 19.65
N ALA A 25 -13.86 1.97 19.96
CA ALA A 25 -14.87 1.69 18.95
C ALA A 25 -15.06 2.87 17.99
N ARG A 26 -15.15 4.10 18.51
CA ARG A 26 -15.29 5.32 17.71
C ARG A 26 -14.01 5.61 16.91
N PHE A 27 -12.84 5.41 17.49
CA PHE A 27 -11.56 5.56 16.79
C PHE A 27 -11.48 4.58 15.61
N ARG A 28 -11.76 3.30 15.86
CA ARG A 28 -11.73 2.24 14.84
C ARG A 28 -12.68 2.56 13.68
N ALA A 29 -13.94 2.88 14.00
CA ALA A 29 -14.97 3.20 13.02
C ALA A 29 -14.74 4.51 12.28
N ARG A 30 -13.92 5.43 12.81
CA ARG A 30 -13.55 6.67 12.12
C ARG A 30 -12.39 6.44 11.15
N VAL A 31 -11.40 5.66 11.56
CA VAL A 31 -10.12 5.55 10.84
C VAL A 31 -10.11 4.44 9.80
N PHE A 32 -10.73 3.28 10.08
CA PHE A 32 -10.60 2.09 9.25
C PHE A 32 -11.92 1.71 8.61
N THR A 33 -11.88 1.34 7.32
CA THR A 33 -13.06 0.78 6.63
C THR A 33 -13.44 -0.57 7.25
N ALA A 34 -14.66 -1.05 6.98
CA ALA A 34 -15.10 -2.35 7.46
C ALA A 34 -14.19 -3.49 6.94
N ALA A 35 -13.72 -3.40 5.69
CA ALA A 35 -12.81 -4.39 5.11
C ALA A 35 -11.42 -4.38 5.77
N GLU A 36 -10.88 -3.20 6.09
CA GLU A 36 -9.62 -3.08 6.82
C GLU A 36 -9.72 -3.64 8.24
N GLN A 37 -10.84 -3.37 8.92
CA GLN A 37 -11.10 -3.94 10.25
C GLN A 37 -11.14 -5.47 10.17
N ALA A 38 -11.90 -6.04 9.23
CA ALA A 38 -11.99 -7.48 9.03
C ALA A 38 -10.61 -8.10 8.76
N TYR A 39 -9.80 -7.50 7.87
CA TYR A 39 -8.43 -7.96 7.62
C TYR A 39 -7.60 -7.94 8.90
N CYS A 40 -7.60 -6.84 9.65
CA CYS A 40 -6.76 -6.69 10.83
C CYS A 40 -7.13 -7.69 11.92
N GLU A 41 -8.43 -7.89 12.19
CA GLU A 41 -8.87 -8.85 13.20
C GLU A 41 -8.49 -10.30 12.82
N ALA A 42 -8.52 -10.65 11.54
CA ALA A 42 -8.09 -11.97 11.06
C ALA A 42 -6.59 -12.27 11.33
N ARG A 43 -5.77 -11.27 11.69
CA ARG A 43 -4.34 -11.45 12.04
C ARG A 43 -4.11 -11.86 13.50
N GLY A 44 -5.16 -11.99 14.31
CA GLY A 44 -5.08 -12.44 15.70
C GLY A 44 -4.12 -11.57 16.53
N ARG A 45 -3.06 -12.17 17.10
CA ARG A 45 -2.07 -11.46 17.92
C ARG A 45 -1.36 -10.32 17.18
N ALA A 46 -1.25 -10.40 15.85
CA ALA A 46 -0.61 -9.38 15.01
C ALA A 46 -1.57 -8.27 14.55
N ARG A 47 -2.83 -8.24 15.04
CA ARG A 47 -3.83 -7.24 14.63
C ARG A 47 -3.38 -5.80 14.86
N PHE A 48 -2.71 -5.50 15.98
CA PHE A 48 -2.30 -4.14 16.31
C PHE A 48 -1.20 -3.63 15.39
N ALA A 49 -0.22 -4.46 15.03
CA ALA A 49 0.77 -4.13 14.03
C ALA A 49 0.11 -3.91 12.65
N SER A 50 -0.92 -4.70 12.33
CA SER A 50 -1.68 -4.57 11.09
C SER A 50 -2.50 -3.28 11.02
N TYR A 51 -3.13 -2.87 12.13
CA TYR A 51 -3.80 -1.57 12.25
C TYR A 51 -2.81 -0.41 12.17
N ALA A 52 -1.65 -0.53 12.84
CA ALA A 52 -0.61 0.50 12.81
C ALA A 52 -0.03 0.70 11.41
N ALA A 53 0.22 -0.37 10.66
CA ALA A 53 0.67 -0.28 9.27
C ALA A 53 -0.35 0.43 8.38
N ARG A 54 -1.65 0.15 8.55
CA ARG A 54 -2.71 0.86 7.80
C ARG A 54 -2.86 2.30 8.22
N PHE A 55 -2.72 2.59 9.51
CA PHE A 55 -2.72 3.97 10.00
C PHE A 55 -1.59 4.77 9.35
N ALA A 56 -0.36 4.23 9.36
CA ALA A 56 0.78 4.82 8.69
C ALA A 56 0.54 4.99 7.17
N ALA A 57 -0.07 4.00 6.53
CA ALA A 57 -0.39 4.07 5.10
C ALA A 57 -1.32 5.24 4.76
N LYS A 58 -2.37 5.44 5.57
CA LYS A 58 -3.34 6.51 5.39
C LYS A 58 -2.72 7.88 5.63
N GLU A 59 -1.88 8.02 6.65
CA GLU A 59 -1.11 9.25 6.88
C GLU A 59 -0.11 9.53 5.75
N ALA A 60 0.61 8.51 5.28
CA ALA A 60 1.52 8.63 4.14
C ALA A 60 0.76 9.04 2.86
N ALA A 61 -0.41 8.44 2.60
CA ALA A 61 -1.27 8.80 1.48
C ALA A 61 -1.80 10.23 1.58
N MET A 62 -2.24 10.66 2.76
CA MET A 62 -2.67 12.03 3.01
C MET A 62 -1.54 13.03 2.77
N LYS A 63 -0.32 12.73 3.23
CA LYS A 63 0.87 13.57 2.97
C LYS A 63 1.20 13.66 1.48
N ALA A 64 1.13 12.53 0.77
CA ALA A 64 1.31 12.51 -0.67
C ALA A 64 0.23 13.31 -1.40
N LEU A 65 -1.03 13.25 -0.95
CA LEU A 65 -2.12 14.07 -1.49
C LEU A 65 -1.86 15.57 -1.26
N GLY A 66 -1.25 15.94 -0.13
CA GLY A 66 -0.79 17.30 0.15
C GLY A 66 -1.88 18.24 0.66
N THR A 67 -2.92 17.71 1.31
CA THR A 67 -4.07 18.50 1.80
C THR A 67 -4.09 18.66 3.32
N GLY A 68 -3.32 17.86 4.05
CA GLY A 68 -3.61 17.64 5.47
C GLY A 68 -4.93 16.86 5.64
N TRP A 69 -5.41 16.80 6.88
CA TRP A 69 -6.78 16.37 7.21
C TRP A 69 -7.82 17.49 7.02
N SER A 70 -7.55 18.39 6.08
CA SER A 70 -8.40 19.52 5.74
C SER A 70 -9.10 19.27 4.39
N ALA A 71 -9.83 20.26 3.87
CA ALA A 71 -10.50 20.17 2.57
C ALA A 71 -11.55 19.04 2.43
N GLY A 72 -12.08 18.54 3.55
CA GLY A 72 -13.13 17.52 3.58
C GLY A 72 -12.63 16.08 3.39
N VAL A 73 -11.31 15.85 3.35
CA VAL A 73 -10.74 14.50 3.20
C VAL A 73 -10.89 13.71 4.51
N SER A 74 -11.46 12.51 4.40
CA SER A 74 -11.64 11.60 5.54
C SER A 74 -10.56 10.52 5.61
N TRP A 75 -10.41 9.89 6.78
CA TRP A 75 -9.51 8.72 6.92
C TRP A 75 -9.93 7.53 6.05
N GLN A 76 -11.23 7.36 5.83
CA GLN A 76 -11.79 6.26 5.04
C GLN A 76 -11.79 6.56 3.55
N ASP A 77 -11.42 7.77 3.15
CA ASP A 77 -11.15 8.11 1.75
C ASP A 77 -9.88 7.41 1.25
N PHE A 78 -9.06 6.87 2.15
CA PHE A 78 -7.91 6.04 1.83
C PHE A 78 -8.15 4.65 2.40
N GLU A 79 -8.08 3.61 1.57
CA GLU A 79 -8.27 2.23 1.99
C GLU A 79 -7.11 1.37 1.51
N VAL A 80 -6.52 0.62 2.46
CA VAL A 80 -5.46 -0.35 2.15
C VAL A 80 -6.09 -1.73 1.97
N VAL A 81 -6.09 -2.19 0.73
CA VAL A 81 -6.51 -3.55 0.38
C VAL A 81 -5.30 -4.44 0.15
N ARG A 82 -5.40 -5.70 0.56
CA ARG A 82 -4.37 -6.71 0.33
C ARG A 82 -5.01 -8.08 0.23
N ALA A 83 -4.93 -8.71 -0.93
CA ALA A 83 -5.23 -10.12 -1.08
C ALA A 83 -4.05 -10.99 -0.63
N ASP A 84 -4.32 -12.25 -0.32
CA ASP A 84 -3.27 -13.18 0.07
C ASP A 84 -2.29 -13.41 -1.08
N GLY A 85 -0.99 -13.30 -0.77
CA GLY A 85 0.07 -13.44 -1.77
C GLY A 85 0.29 -12.20 -2.65
N GLU A 86 -0.56 -11.18 -2.58
CA GLU A 86 -0.46 -9.98 -3.39
C GLU A 86 0.20 -8.80 -2.64
N PRO A 87 0.82 -7.86 -3.38
CA PRO A 87 1.26 -6.60 -2.80
C PRO A 87 0.05 -5.79 -2.27
N PRO A 88 0.24 -4.94 -1.25
CA PRO A 88 -0.82 -4.03 -0.83
C PRO A 88 -1.13 -3.00 -1.92
N HIS A 89 -2.40 -2.63 -2.02
CA HIS A 89 -2.88 -1.57 -2.90
C HIS A 89 -3.62 -0.50 -2.09
N LEU A 90 -3.56 0.74 -2.60
CA LEU A 90 -4.26 1.86 -2.01
C LEU A 90 -5.44 2.24 -2.92
N LEU A 91 -6.65 2.17 -2.37
CA LEU A 91 -7.87 2.67 -3.01
C LEU A 91 -8.19 4.05 -2.45
N LEU A 92 -8.56 4.98 -3.34
CA LEU A 92 -9.02 6.30 -2.97
C LEU A 92 -10.52 6.38 -3.21
N HIS A 93 -11.23 6.93 -2.22
CA HIS A 93 -12.67 7.15 -2.24
C HIS A 93 -12.99 8.63 -1.99
N GLY A 94 -14.26 9.00 -2.17
CA GLY A 94 -14.78 10.31 -1.75
C GLY A 94 -13.92 11.50 -2.18
N ARG A 95 -13.65 12.39 -1.24
CA ARG A 95 -12.97 13.66 -1.53
C ARG A 95 -11.49 13.46 -1.91
N ALA A 96 -10.82 12.44 -1.36
CA ALA A 96 -9.44 12.13 -1.78
C ALA A 96 -9.38 11.73 -3.26
N ALA A 97 -10.33 10.92 -3.74
CA ALA A 97 -10.38 10.49 -5.15
C ALA A 97 -10.62 11.67 -6.10
N GLU A 98 -11.52 12.58 -5.74
CA GLU A 98 -11.78 13.81 -6.50
C GLU A 98 -10.52 14.66 -6.62
N LEU A 99 -9.86 14.95 -5.50
CA LEU A 99 -8.64 15.75 -5.46
C LEU A 99 -7.49 15.09 -6.24
N ALA A 100 -7.34 13.77 -6.14
CA ALA A 100 -6.35 13.04 -6.93
C ALA A 100 -6.60 13.19 -8.44
N ARG A 101 -7.87 13.14 -8.88
CA ARG A 101 -8.25 13.38 -10.28
C ARG A 101 -7.96 14.82 -10.72
N GLU A 102 -8.37 15.80 -9.93
CA GLU A 102 -8.12 17.24 -10.20
C GLU A 102 -6.61 17.51 -10.37
N ARG A 103 -5.79 16.85 -9.56
CA ARG A 103 -4.32 16.98 -9.55
C ARG A 103 -3.59 16.03 -10.51
N ARG A 104 -4.32 15.26 -11.32
CA ARG A 104 -3.78 14.27 -12.28
C ARG A 104 -2.85 13.23 -11.64
N MET A 105 -3.15 12.85 -10.40
CA MET A 105 -2.48 11.80 -9.63
C MET A 105 -3.14 10.46 -9.94
N VAL A 106 -2.53 9.68 -10.84
CA VAL A 106 -3.24 8.54 -11.48
C VAL A 106 -2.87 7.18 -10.89
N ARG A 107 -1.67 7.03 -10.35
CA ARG A 107 -1.22 5.75 -9.79
C ARG A 107 -0.60 5.97 -8.43
N TRP A 108 -1.13 5.24 -7.45
CA TRP A 108 -0.72 5.30 -6.05
C TRP A 108 -0.09 3.96 -5.67
N LEU A 109 1.22 3.96 -5.47
CA LEU A 109 1.98 2.80 -5.02
C LEU A 109 2.15 2.90 -3.51
N VAL A 110 1.93 1.81 -2.79
CA VAL A 110 2.08 1.75 -1.34
C VAL A 110 2.97 0.58 -0.94
N ALA A 111 3.86 0.81 0.02
CA ALA A 111 4.64 -0.23 0.68
C ALA A 111 4.48 -0.10 2.20
N LEU A 112 4.34 -1.24 2.87
CA LEU A 112 4.11 -1.32 4.31
C LEU A 112 5.14 -2.26 4.92
N SER A 113 5.66 -1.90 6.08
CA SER A 113 6.48 -2.80 6.90
C SER A 113 6.14 -2.57 8.37
N HIS A 114 6.27 -3.61 9.19
CA HIS A 114 6.07 -3.49 10.63
C HIS A 114 6.95 -4.47 11.40
N GLU A 115 7.29 -4.07 12.62
CA GLU A 115 7.88 -4.91 13.66
C GLU A 115 6.94 -4.86 14.88
N ARG A 116 7.37 -5.41 16.01
CA ARG A 116 6.64 -5.42 17.28
C ARG A 116 6.38 -4.03 17.83
N THR A 117 7.30 -3.07 17.66
CA THR A 117 7.15 -1.72 18.24
C THR A 117 6.65 -0.67 17.24
N GLY A 118 6.99 -0.79 15.97
CA GLY A 118 6.71 0.22 14.97
C GLY A 118 6.16 -0.35 13.67
N ALA A 119 5.39 0.47 12.97
CA ALA A 119 5.00 0.26 11.58
C ALA A 119 5.39 1.47 10.74
N VAL A 120 5.76 1.24 9.49
CA VAL A 120 6.11 2.28 8.52
C VAL A 120 5.36 2.04 7.23
N ALA A 121 4.97 3.14 6.58
CA ALA A 121 4.41 3.10 5.25
C ALA A 121 5.05 4.18 4.37
N SER A 122 5.25 3.84 3.11
CA SER A 122 5.61 4.80 2.06
C SER A 122 4.60 4.74 0.92
N VAL A 123 4.30 5.91 0.37
CA VAL A 123 3.42 6.09 -0.78
C VAL A 123 4.16 6.89 -1.84
N VAL A 124 4.11 6.41 -3.09
CA VAL A 124 4.65 7.10 -4.27
C VAL A 124 3.52 7.27 -5.27
N VAL A 125 3.39 8.48 -5.80
CA VAL A 125 2.32 8.83 -6.73
C VAL A 125 2.89 9.23 -8.08
N ASP A 126 2.41 8.57 -9.14
CA ASP A 126 2.72 8.93 -10.52
C ASP A 126 1.53 9.65 -11.18
N ASP A 127 1.86 10.49 -12.15
CA ASP A 127 0.91 10.97 -13.16
C ASP A 127 0.84 10.00 -14.37
N ALA A 128 0.02 10.36 -15.37
CA ALA A 128 -0.15 9.56 -16.60
C ALA A 128 1.16 9.37 -17.37
N SER A 129 2.10 10.31 -17.31
CA SER A 129 3.39 10.18 -17.99
C SER A 129 4.26 9.08 -17.34
N GLY A 130 4.16 8.91 -16.00
CA GLY A 130 4.94 7.92 -15.26
C GLY A 130 4.47 6.50 -15.49
N VAL A 131 3.15 6.33 -15.56
CA VAL A 131 2.53 5.02 -15.84
C VAL A 131 2.93 4.51 -17.23
N ARG A 132 2.90 5.37 -18.25
CA ARG A 132 3.29 5.01 -19.62
C ARG A 132 4.76 4.59 -19.72
N ALA A 133 5.65 5.32 -19.04
CA ALA A 133 7.07 4.99 -19.02
C ALA A 133 7.32 3.61 -18.39
N ALA A 134 6.69 3.31 -17.24
CA ALA A 134 6.82 2.02 -16.57
C ALA A 134 6.30 0.84 -17.43
N ALA A 135 5.19 1.04 -18.14
CA ALA A 135 4.65 0.02 -19.07
C ALA A 135 5.60 -0.26 -20.25
N GLY A 136 6.26 0.78 -20.79
CA GLY A 136 7.27 0.64 -21.83
C GLY A 136 8.49 -0.18 -21.38
N VAL A 137 8.97 0.04 -20.15
CA VAL A 137 10.09 -0.74 -19.58
C VAL A 137 9.72 -2.21 -19.37
N ALA A 138 8.52 -2.48 -18.85
CA ALA A 138 8.04 -3.86 -18.65
C ALA A 138 7.88 -4.62 -19.99
N ALA A 139 7.47 -3.94 -21.06
CA ALA A 139 7.36 -4.53 -22.39
C ALA A 139 8.75 -4.82 -23.02
N ALA A 140 9.74 -3.96 -22.79
CA ALA A 140 11.11 -4.15 -23.27
C ALA A 140 11.82 -5.32 -22.59
N GLY A 141 11.64 -5.49 -21.26
CA GLY A 141 12.27 -6.58 -20.49
C GLY A 141 11.81 -7.99 -20.88
N ARG A 142 10.62 -8.15 -21.48
CA ARG A 142 10.11 -9.47 -21.93
C ARG A 142 10.70 -9.95 -23.25
N ARG A 143 11.39 -9.10 -24.01
CA ARG A 143 11.96 -9.46 -25.33
C ARG A 143 13.41 -9.98 -25.25
N GLY A 144 14.04 -10.00 -24.07
CA GLY A 144 15.46 -10.40 -23.91
C GLY A 144 15.71 -11.85 -23.48
N GLY A 145 14.69 -12.69 -23.30
CA GLY A 145 14.83 -14.04 -22.70
C GLY A 145 14.88 -15.22 -23.67
N GLY A 146 14.93 -15.00 -24.99
CA GLY A 146 14.89 -16.05 -26.00
C GLY A 146 16.17 -16.15 -26.83
N GLY A 147 17.18 -16.87 -26.35
CA GLY A 147 18.35 -17.19 -27.17
C GLY A 147 19.44 -17.93 -26.40
N GLY A 148 19.51 -19.26 -26.57
CA GLY A 148 20.64 -20.04 -26.05
C GLY A 148 20.43 -21.54 -25.90
N GLY A 149 19.64 -22.18 -26.78
CA GLY A 149 19.66 -23.63 -26.88
C GLY A 149 20.91 -24.11 -27.60
N SER A 150 21.80 -24.82 -26.90
CA SER A 150 22.67 -25.87 -27.49
C SER A 150 23.39 -26.68 -26.40
N GLY A 151 22.71 -27.69 -25.86
CA GLY A 151 23.33 -28.75 -25.05
C GLY A 151 23.18 -30.10 -25.74
N ARG A 152 24.23 -30.52 -26.45
CA ARG A 152 24.38 -31.80 -27.18
C ARG A 152 24.35 -33.04 -26.25
N PRO A 153 24.26 -34.28 -26.80
CA PRO A 153 23.50 -35.39 -26.21
C PRO A 153 24.26 -36.25 -25.18
N ARG A 154 23.49 -36.95 -24.33
CA ARG A 154 23.96 -37.92 -23.34
C ARG A 154 24.52 -39.19 -24.00
N PRO A 155 25.69 -39.70 -23.59
CA PRO A 155 26.08 -41.06 -23.94
C PRO A 155 25.44 -42.08 -22.99
N ARG A 156 24.94 -43.18 -23.58
CA ARG A 156 24.50 -44.40 -22.87
C ARG A 156 25.72 -45.12 -22.28
N ALA A 157 25.62 -45.58 -21.05
CA ALA A 157 26.48 -46.64 -20.51
C ALA A 157 25.61 -47.84 -20.11
N ARG A 158 25.97 -49.00 -20.66
CA ARG A 158 25.44 -50.32 -20.35
C ARG A 158 26.14 -50.85 -19.10
N ARG A 159 25.39 -51.37 -18.13
CA ARG A 159 25.53 -52.70 -17.51
C ARG A 159 24.49 -52.83 -16.39
#